data_AF-A0AAD3HFL9-F1
#
_entry.id   AF-A0AAD3HFL9-F1
#
_cell.length_a   1.000
_cell.length_b   1.000
_cell.length_c   1.000
_cell.angle_alpha   90.00
_cell.angle_beta   90.00
_cell.angle_gamma   90.00
#
_symmetry.space_group_name_H-M   'P 1'
#
loop_
_entity.id
_entity.type
_entity.pdbx_description
1 polymer ?
#
loop_
_entity_poly.entity_id
_entity_poly.type
_entity_poly.pdbx_seq_one_letter_code
_entity_poly.pdbx_strand_id
1 'polypeptide(L)'
;MMAKILYFFFLSSALLPTTIGTTTAGLVPLNNGEPSSTSTHSSVLLSSQENTSGNSNSCNVTVSGLSLADAITDNTCNEIYIENGTYLIENTIDIKRPVHISGESKENTILQKIGGGSLLLVIRTHDVIVEKLTLDAYTNDSDDNPIYEAFGVFGSNNCTLHDCIVFGSNHMFAVFFAGPYVDAGQPTIDAFEAGQLDSGNVMEGNYVREYSKLDIVSFSLQKNGAVRNNVVEGGVISFFMNRNSECIGNRIENSMTQGIFVSVPAEQNLIKKNVIFNSTAAGIKVAIQVDHNNADGNSLTPNDYRAKGIVINKNKIRSSNYLGIEAANTFKAKVKSNVIRNIGLSGIYLLRADNTTISRNKIKKFGKECNHSFSNMNSGVLGDYKTTNTTISKNKIIGSKKNVCAAHAVRINPGGEQTGNEIGCNTILGNYIEDSISVDVSVENKNTVQTSCNTR
;
A
#
# COMPACT_ATOMS: atom_id res chain seq x y z
N MET A 1 16.80 -24.90 -9.05
CA MET A 1 15.61 -24.95 -9.92
C MET A 1 15.01 -23.55 -9.87
N MET A 2 15.51 -22.69 -10.77
CA MET A 2 15.38 -21.23 -10.75
C MET A 2 14.08 -20.81 -11.43
N ALA A 3 13.15 -20.22 -10.67
CA ALA A 3 12.04 -19.47 -11.24
C ALA A 3 12.56 -18.08 -11.63
N LYS A 4 12.59 -17.83 -12.94
CA LYS A 4 12.76 -16.49 -13.53
C LYS A 4 11.62 -15.61 -13.00
N ILE A 5 11.97 -14.64 -12.15
CA ILE A 5 11.06 -13.56 -11.76
C ILE A 5 11.03 -12.58 -12.93
N LEU A 6 9.82 -12.41 -13.47
CA LEU A 6 9.50 -11.56 -14.60
C LEU A 6 9.71 -10.09 -14.19
N TYR A 7 10.70 -9.46 -14.79
CA TYR A 7 10.89 -8.01 -14.78
C TYR A 7 9.85 -7.38 -15.73
N PHE A 8 9.02 -6.48 -15.23
CA PHE A 8 8.31 -5.49 -16.04
C PHE A 8 8.18 -4.18 -15.25
N PHE A 9 9.18 -3.31 -15.40
CA PHE A 9 9.00 -1.86 -15.28
C PHE A 9 9.68 -1.24 -16.51
N PHE A 10 8.93 -0.38 -17.20
CA PHE A 10 9.23 0.35 -18.45
C PHE A 10 9.16 -0.41 -19.78
N LEU A 11 8.01 -0.24 -20.46
CA LEU A 11 7.92 -0.29 -21.93
C LEU A 11 6.90 0.76 -22.39
N SER A 12 7.37 1.96 -22.73
CA SER A 12 6.76 2.79 -23.78
C SER A 12 7.76 3.82 -24.32
N SER A 13 8.76 3.35 -25.05
CA SER A 13 9.35 4.12 -26.14
C SER A 13 8.97 3.41 -27.43
N ALA A 14 7.85 3.76 -28.03
CA ALA A 14 7.50 3.35 -29.38
C ALA A 14 7.48 4.57 -30.28
N LEU A 15 8.51 4.65 -31.13
CA LEU A 15 8.45 5.33 -32.41
C LEU A 15 7.27 4.77 -33.21
N LEU A 16 6.42 5.66 -33.71
CA LEU A 16 5.39 5.38 -34.69
C LEU A 16 6.00 4.77 -35.97
N PRO A 17 5.41 3.73 -36.56
CA PRO A 17 5.52 3.49 -37.99
C PRO A 17 4.28 4.03 -38.70
N THR A 18 4.54 4.91 -39.65
CA THR A 18 3.63 5.37 -40.69
C THR A 18 3.24 4.24 -41.65
N THR A 19 2.13 4.49 -42.38
CA THR A 19 1.66 3.91 -43.66
C THR A 19 0.74 2.66 -43.67
N ILE A 20 -0.57 2.96 -43.79
CA ILE A 20 -1.55 2.56 -44.84
C ILE A 20 -1.49 1.14 -45.40
N GLY A 21 -2.60 0.41 -45.22
CA GLY A 21 -3.03 -0.72 -46.06
C GLY A 21 -4.52 -0.97 -45.92
N THR A 22 -5.30 -0.56 -46.93
CA THR A 22 -6.73 -0.82 -47.08
C THR A 22 -7.01 -2.25 -47.52
N THR A 23 -7.93 -2.97 -46.88
CA THR A 23 -8.70 -4.05 -47.52
C THR A 23 -10.11 -4.16 -46.96
N THR A 24 -11.07 -3.98 -47.86
CA THR A 24 -12.51 -4.30 -47.79
C THR A 24 -12.79 -5.79 -47.98
N ALA A 25 -13.76 -6.32 -47.23
CA ALA A 25 -14.74 -7.38 -47.56
C ALA A 25 -15.14 -8.10 -46.25
N GLY A 26 -16.37 -8.53 -45.98
CA GLY A 26 -17.61 -8.60 -46.73
C GLY A 26 -18.59 -9.42 -45.88
N LEU A 27 -19.86 -8.98 -45.84
CA LEU A 27 -20.97 -9.63 -45.14
C LEU A 27 -21.32 -11.00 -45.77
N VAL A 28 -21.67 -11.98 -44.94
CA VAL A 28 -22.71 -12.99 -45.24
C VAL A 28 -23.46 -13.35 -43.95
N PRO A 29 -24.81 -13.29 -43.91
CA PRO A 29 -25.61 -13.66 -42.76
C PRO A 29 -26.08 -15.12 -42.87
N LEU A 30 -26.22 -15.81 -41.73
CA LEU A 30 -27.09 -16.98 -41.61
C LEU A 30 -27.90 -16.87 -40.32
N ASN A 31 -29.20 -16.71 -40.54
CA ASN A 31 -30.25 -16.66 -39.53
C ASN A 31 -30.95 -18.04 -39.52
N ASN A 32 -31.29 -18.55 -38.33
CA ASN A 32 -32.54 -19.28 -38.02
C ASN A 32 -32.45 -20.01 -36.66
N GLY A 33 -33.32 -19.64 -35.70
CA GLY A 33 -33.79 -20.55 -34.64
C GLY A 33 -33.82 -20.00 -33.20
N GLU A 34 -34.83 -19.19 -32.89
CA GLU A 34 -35.30 -18.74 -31.56
C GLU A 34 -35.83 -19.88 -30.63
N PRO A 35 -36.29 -19.64 -29.37
CA PRO A 35 -35.97 -18.55 -28.40
C PRO A 35 -35.80 -19.05 -26.93
N SER A 36 -35.16 -18.25 -26.05
CA SER A 36 -35.62 -18.13 -24.65
C SER A 36 -35.13 -16.85 -23.97
N SER A 37 -36.07 -15.95 -23.71
CA SER A 37 -36.15 -14.94 -22.64
C SER A 37 -34.85 -14.36 -22.08
N THR A 38 -34.59 -13.08 -22.35
CA THR A 38 -34.16 -12.09 -21.32
C THR A 38 -34.28 -10.67 -21.87
N SER A 39 -34.45 -9.74 -20.95
CA SER A 39 -34.85 -8.35 -21.12
C SER A 39 -34.12 -7.56 -22.22
N THR A 40 -34.92 -6.89 -23.05
CA THR A 40 -34.50 -5.84 -23.97
C THR A 40 -33.77 -4.69 -23.25
N HIS A 41 -32.46 -4.58 -23.42
CA HIS A 41 -31.76 -3.31 -23.27
C HIS A 41 -32.03 -2.47 -24.52
N SER A 42 -32.77 -1.38 -24.36
CA SER A 42 -32.93 -0.38 -25.42
C SER A 42 -31.63 0.41 -25.53
N SER A 43 -30.93 0.29 -26.66
CA SER A 43 -29.92 1.26 -27.08
C SER A 43 -30.66 2.49 -27.61
N VAL A 44 -30.73 3.53 -26.78
CA VAL A 44 -31.31 4.82 -27.14
C VAL A 44 -30.20 5.71 -27.68
N LEU A 45 -30.38 6.20 -28.91
CA LEU A 45 -29.50 7.14 -29.58
C LEU A 45 -30.23 8.49 -29.61
N LEU A 46 -29.83 9.44 -28.76
CA LEU A 46 -30.44 10.77 -28.72
C LEU A 46 -29.42 11.89 -28.49
N SER A 47 -29.73 13.01 -29.12
CA SER A 47 -28.94 14.23 -29.33
C SER A 47 -28.75 15.10 -28.08
N SER A 48 -27.62 15.79 -28.01
CA SER A 48 -27.33 16.84 -27.03
C SER A 48 -28.38 17.96 -27.08
N GLN A 49 -28.94 18.33 -25.92
CA GLN A 49 -29.59 19.62 -25.73
C GLN A 49 -28.53 20.66 -25.38
N GLU A 50 -28.38 21.68 -26.22
CA GLU A 50 -27.64 22.89 -25.89
C GLU A 50 -28.33 23.62 -24.75
N ASN A 51 -27.69 23.67 -23.57
CA ASN A 51 -28.13 24.54 -22.49
C ASN A 51 -27.37 25.86 -22.57
N THR A 52 -28.00 26.87 -23.16
CA THR A 52 -27.48 28.24 -23.19
C THR A 52 -27.98 29.01 -21.96
N SER A 53 -27.07 29.27 -21.01
CA SER A 53 -26.87 30.59 -20.38
C SER A 53 -26.25 30.48 -18.98
N GLY A 54 -25.28 31.39 -18.71
CA GLY A 54 -25.09 31.94 -17.36
C GLY A 54 -23.89 31.43 -16.55
N ASN A 55 -22.68 31.83 -16.94
CA ASN A 55 -21.58 32.21 -16.05
C ASN A 55 -21.33 31.33 -14.80
N SER A 56 -21.02 30.06 -15.03
CA SER A 56 -20.10 29.23 -14.25
C SER A 56 -19.53 28.19 -15.22
N ASN A 57 -18.23 27.91 -15.18
CA ASN A 57 -17.60 26.82 -15.98
C ASN A 57 -18.02 25.41 -15.50
N SER A 58 -19.27 25.27 -15.05
CA SER A 58 -19.91 24.02 -14.65
C SER A 58 -20.77 23.54 -15.81
N CYS A 59 -20.14 22.93 -16.80
CA CYS A 59 -20.86 22.03 -17.69
C CYS A 59 -21.00 20.70 -16.95
N ASN A 60 -22.24 20.26 -16.72
CA ASN A 60 -22.54 18.95 -16.16
C ASN A 60 -22.89 18.03 -17.32
N VAL A 61 -22.03 17.04 -17.59
CA VAL A 61 -22.35 15.97 -18.53
C VAL A 61 -22.93 14.79 -17.75
N THR A 62 -24.19 14.47 -18.02
CA THR A 62 -24.80 13.21 -17.56
C THR A 62 -24.56 12.15 -18.62
N VAL A 63 -23.84 11.10 -18.27
CA VAL A 63 -23.51 10.02 -19.21
C VAL A 63 -24.57 8.90 -19.13
N SER A 64 -25.63 9.02 -19.92
CA SER A 64 -26.62 7.97 -20.18
C SER A 64 -26.59 7.57 -21.66
N GLY A 65 -25.71 6.64 -22.05
CA GLY A 65 -25.65 6.12 -23.43
C GLY A 65 -24.73 6.84 -24.42
N LEU A 66 -24.00 7.89 -24.01
CA LEU A 66 -22.78 8.34 -24.72
C LEU A 66 -21.62 7.38 -24.44
N SER A 67 -20.61 7.34 -25.31
CA SER A 67 -19.36 6.69 -24.95
C SER A 67 -18.72 7.50 -23.81
N LEU A 68 -18.56 6.86 -22.64
CA LEU A 68 -17.99 7.49 -21.45
C LEU A 68 -16.60 8.08 -21.72
N ALA A 69 -15.86 7.47 -22.64
CA ALA A 69 -14.56 7.97 -23.10
C ALA A 69 -14.68 9.34 -23.78
N ASP A 70 -15.71 9.58 -24.59
CA ASP A 70 -15.92 10.88 -25.26
C ASP A 70 -16.28 11.96 -24.23
N ALA A 71 -17.13 11.64 -23.25
CA ALA A 71 -17.49 12.59 -22.20
C ALA A 71 -16.29 12.99 -21.30
N ILE A 72 -15.40 12.05 -21.02
CA ILE A 72 -14.19 12.29 -20.22
C ILE A 72 -13.12 13.04 -21.02
N THR A 73 -13.02 12.79 -22.33
CA THR A 73 -12.04 13.45 -23.20
C THR A 73 -12.52 14.77 -23.78
N ASP A 74 -13.82 15.07 -23.73
CA ASP A 74 -14.35 16.40 -24.05
C ASP A 74 -13.77 17.43 -23.06
N ASN A 75 -13.06 18.42 -23.59
CA ASN A 75 -12.36 19.44 -22.81
C ASN A 75 -13.29 20.56 -22.29
N THR A 76 -14.60 20.46 -22.49
CA THR A 76 -15.54 21.55 -22.18
C THR A 76 -16.11 21.49 -20.76
N CYS A 77 -16.01 20.36 -20.06
CA CYS A 77 -16.75 20.12 -18.81
C CYS A 77 -15.85 19.60 -17.69
N ASN A 78 -15.65 20.39 -16.63
CA ASN A 78 -14.81 20.00 -15.49
C ASN A 78 -15.54 19.14 -14.44
N GLU A 79 -16.85 18.96 -14.59
CA GLU A 79 -17.68 18.11 -13.73
C GLU A 79 -18.38 17.06 -14.60
N ILE A 80 -18.16 15.79 -14.30
CA ILE A 80 -18.73 14.65 -15.02
C ILE A 80 -19.53 13.83 -14.02
N TYR A 81 -20.80 13.63 -14.32
CA TYR A 81 -21.69 12.81 -13.52
C TYR A 81 -22.11 11.56 -14.30
N ILE A 82 -21.93 10.40 -13.69
CA ILE A 82 -22.22 9.10 -14.30
C ILE A 82 -23.39 8.47 -13.55
N GLU A 83 -24.49 8.23 -14.25
CA GLU A 83 -25.65 7.56 -13.68
C GLU A 83 -25.34 6.10 -13.36
N ASN A 84 -26.21 5.47 -12.56
CA ASN A 84 -26.13 4.05 -12.31
C ASN A 84 -26.21 3.23 -13.61
N GLY A 85 -25.33 2.26 -13.72
CA GLY A 85 -25.19 1.41 -14.89
C GLY A 85 -23.83 0.72 -14.93
N THR A 86 -23.72 -0.31 -15.76
CA THR A 86 -22.44 -0.93 -16.10
C THR A 86 -21.97 -0.41 -17.44
N TYR A 87 -20.85 0.28 -17.43
CA TYR A 87 -20.20 0.88 -18.59
C TYR A 87 -19.02 0.00 -18.98
N LEU A 88 -19.09 -0.62 -20.16
CA LEU A 88 -18.05 -1.50 -20.67
C LEU A 88 -16.94 -0.68 -21.31
N ILE A 89 -15.72 -0.83 -20.80
CA ILE A 89 -14.56 -0.02 -21.18
C ILE A 89 -13.57 -0.90 -21.95
N GLU A 90 -13.47 -0.68 -23.26
CA GLU A 90 -12.52 -1.39 -24.12
C GLU A 90 -11.11 -0.82 -23.97
N ASN A 91 -10.97 0.50 -24.05
CA ASN A 91 -9.69 1.21 -24.04
C ASN A 91 -9.45 1.92 -22.70
N THR A 92 -8.19 2.18 -22.37
CA THR A 92 -7.84 3.00 -21.18
C THR A 92 -8.50 4.37 -21.27
N ILE A 93 -9.16 4.79 -20.18
CA ILE A 93 -9.62 6.16 -20.00
C ILE A 93 -8.41 6.99 -19.52
N ASP A 94 -7.95 7.92 -20.36
CA ASP A 94 -6.74 8.71 -20.11
C ASP A 94 -7.10 10.19 -19.84
N ILE A 95 -7.07 10.59 -18.56
CA ILE A 95 -7.43 11.91 -18.07
C ILE A 95 -6.21 12.85 -18.15
N LYS A 96 -6.31 13.86 -19.02
CA LYS A 96 -5.24 14.84 -19.31
C LYS A 96 -5.55 16.28 -18.88
N ARG A 97 -6.70 16.49 -18.23
CA ARG A 97 -7.12 17.78 -17.70
C ARG A 97 -7.66 17.66 -16.27
N PRO A 98 -7.62 18.73 -15.47
CA PRO A 98 -8.36 18.80 -14.21
C PRO A 98 -9.83 18.49 -14.44
N VAL A 99 -10.39 17.60 -13.62
CA VAL A 99 -11.78 17.15 -13.73
C VAL A 99 -12.22 16.50 -12.42
N HIS A 100 -13.49 16.68 -12.08
CA HIS A 100 -14.19 15.94 -11.05
C HIS A 100 -15.16 14.96 -11.71
N ILE A 101 -14.92 13.67 -11.49
CA ILE A 101 -15.77 12.58 -11.96
C ILE A 101 -16.47 11.96 -10.75
N SER A 102 -17.80 11.99 -10.76
CA SER A 102 -18.63 11.36 -9.73
C SER A 102 -19.58 10.35 -10.36
N GLY A 103 -19.62 9.15 -9.79
CA GLY A 103 -20.77 8.26 -9.99
C GLY A 103 -21.97 8.66 -9.13
N GLU A 104 -23.14 8.17 -9.50
CA GLU A 104 -24.36 8.27 -8.72
C GLU A 104 -24.27 7.43 -7.43
N SER A 105 -23.64 6.26 -7.51
CA SER A 105 -23.43 5.35 -6.39
C SER A 105 -22.23 4.45 -6.65
N LYS A 106 -21.38 4.25 -5.64
CA LYS A 106 -20.25 3.35 -5.76
C LYS A 106 -20.67 1.91 -6.02
N GLU A 107 -21.84 1.49 -5.56
CA GLU A 107 -22.35 0.12 -5.73
C GLU A 107 -22.96 -0.13 -7.12
N ASN A 108 -23.45 0.92 -7.80
CA ASN A 108 -24.28 0.76 -9.00
C ASN A 108 -23.75 1.50 -10.23
N THR A 109 -22.82 2.44 -10.08
CA THR A 109 -22.08 3.06 -11.18
C THR A 109 -20.78 2.30 -11.41
N ILE A 110 -20.72 1.42 -12.42
CA ILE A 110 -19.63 0.47 -12.61
C ILE A 110 -18.90 0.74 -13.92
N LEU A 111 -17.61 1.03 -13.84
CA LEU A 111 -16.72 1.07 -15.00
C LEU A 111 -16.00 -0.28 -15.09
N GLN A 112 -16.41 -1.10 -16.05
CA GLN A 112 -15.93 -2.47 -16.18
C GLN A 112 -15.00 -2.61 -17.38
N LYS A 113 -13.74 -2.98 -17.14
CA LYS A 113 -12.77 -3.22 -18.21
C LYS A 113 -13.12 -4.51 -18.95
N ILE A 114 -13.11 -4.46 -20.28
CA ILE A 114 -13.31 -5.63 -21.16
C ILE A 114 -12.13 -5.89 -22.12
N GLY A 115 -11.33 -4.87 -22.47
CA GLY A 115 -10.11 -5.07 -23.26
C GLY A 115 -8.89 -5.44 -22.40
N GLY A 116 -7.96 -6.25 -22.90
CA GLY A 116 -6.70 -6.56 -22.21
C GLY A 116 -5.54 -5.63 -22.54
N GLY A 117 -4.35 -5.98 -22.04
CA GLY A 117 -3.08 -5.33 -22.35
C GLY A 117 -2.99 -3.85 -21.94
N SER A 118 -3.79 -3.41 -20.97
CA SER A 118 -3.97 -2.00 -20.66
C SER A 118 -4.47 -1.73 -19.24
N LEU A 119 -4.50 -0.46 -18.85
CA LEU A 119 -5.07 0.04 -17.60
C LEU A 119 -6.55 0.40 -17.79
N LEU A 120 -7.35 0.45 -16.73
CA LEU A 120 -8.74 0.93 -16.80
C LEU A 120 -8.80 2.46 -16.81
N LEU A 121 -8.40 3.11 -15.72
CA LEU A 121 -8.47 4.57 -15.56
C LEU A 121 -7.10 5.16 -15.20
N VAL A 122 -6.64 6.14 -15.98
CA VAL A 122 -5.31 6.75 -15.85
C VAL A 122 -5.43 8.27 -15.77
N ILE A 123 -4.68 8.86 -14.83
CA ILE A 123 -4.57 10.31 -14.63
C ILE A 123 -3.12 10.74 -14.93
N ARG A 124 -2.96 11.71 -15.84
CA ARG A 124 -1.68 12.31 -16.25
C ARG A 124 -1.70 13.83 -16.13
N THR A 125 -2.45 14.33 -15.15
CA THR A 125 -2.70 15.74 -14.92
C THR A 125 -2.99 15.97 -13.44
N HIS A 126 -3.08 17.22 -13.03
CA HIS A 126 -3.26 17.58 -11.63
C HIS A 126 -4.73 17.86 -11.31
N ASP A 127 -5.04 17.92 -10.01
CA ASP A 127 -6.32 18.41 -9.51
C ASP A 127 -7.51 17.60 -10.06
N VAL A 128 -7.39 16.27 -10.03
CA VAL A 128 -8.43 15.33 -10.47
C VAL A 128 -9.07 14.66 -9.26
N ILE A 129 -10.40 14.59 -9.25
CA ILE A 129 -11.16 13.87 -8.23
C ILE A 129 -11.98 12.80 -8.92
N VAL A 130 -11.89 11.56 -8.43
CA VAL A 130 -12.73 10.44 -8.86
C VAL A 130 -13.44 9.90 -7.63
N GLU A 131 -14.77 9.89 -7.65
CA GLU A 131 -15.56 9.45 -6.50
C GLU A 131 -16.84 8.67 -6.84
N LYS A 132 -17.33 7.93 -5.83
CA LYS A 132 -18.66 7.29 -5.81
C LYS A 132 -18.95 6.37 -7.00
N LEU A 133 -17.95 5.59 -7.44
CA LEU A 133 -18.11 4.61 -8.50
C LEU A 133 -17.33 3.31 -8.21
N THR A 134 -17.63 2.26 -8.95
CA THR A 134 -16.83 1.02 -8.99
C THR A 134 -15.89 1.05 -10.20
N LEU A 135 -14.62 0.75 -9.97
CA LEU A 135 -13.64 0.41 -10.98
C LEU A 135 -13.44 -1.12 -10.97
N ASP A 136 -13.90 -1.81 -12.01
CA ASP A 136 -13.82 -3.26 -12.12
C ASP A 136 -12.81 -3.66 -13.21
N ALA A 137 -11.59 -3.98 -12.76
CA ALA A 137 -10.54 -4.57 -13.57
C ALA A 137 -10.40 -6.08 -13.34
N TYR A 138 -11.30 -6.71 -12.57
CA TYR A 138 -11.20 -8.12 -12.19
C TYR A 138 -12.03 -9.03 -13.08
N THR A 139 -13.28 -8.65 -13.39
CA THR A 139 -14.26 -9.57 -13.98
C THR A 139 -13.80 -10.20 -15.30
N ASN A 140 -13.05 -9.45 -16.12
CA ASN A 140 -12.54 -9.92 -17.42
C ASN A 140 -11.02 -10.10 -17.44
N ASP A 141 -10.38 -10.10 -16.28
CA ASP A 141 -8.94 -10.32 -16.15
C ASP A 141 -8.60 -11.80 -16.32
N SER A 142 -7.62 -12.09 -17.17
CA SER A 142 -7.09 -13.43 -17.38
C SER A 142 -5.64 -13.39 -17.84
N ASP A 143 -4.95 -14.54 -17.84
CA ASP A 143 -3.58 -14.62 -18.34
C ASP A 143 -3.47 -14.30 -19.84
N ASP A 144 -4.51 -14.61 -20.62
CA ASP A 144 -4.58 -14.33 -22.07
C ASP A 144 -4.99 -12.87 -22.35
N ASN A 145 -5.58 -12.20 -21.36
CA ASN A 145 -6.12 -10.85 -21.47
C ASN A 145 -5.78 -10.02 -20.21
N PRO A 146 -4.48 -9.82 -19.90
CA PRO A 146 -4.08 -9.24 -18.63
C PRO A 146 -4.50 -7.78 -18.55
N ILE A 147 -5.14 -7.42 -17.44
CA ILE A 147 -5.36 -6.02 -17.07
C ILE A 147 -4.30 -5.68 -16.01
N TYR A 148 -3.60 -4.56 -16.15
CA TYR A 148 -2.48 -4.25 -15.24
C TYR A 148 -2.96 -3.53 -13.99
N GLU A 149 -3.66 -2.40 -14.14
CA GLU A 149 -4.21 -1.65 -13.01
C GLU A 149 -5.63 -1.14 -13.26
N ALA A 150 -6.41 -1.08 -12.18
CA ALA A 150 -7.75 -0.47 -12.23
C ALA A 150 -7.65 1.07 -12.21
N PHE A 151 -6.74 1.61 -11.41
CA PHE A 151 -6.56 3.06 -11.24
C PHE A 151 -5.09 3.44 -11.15
N GLY A 152 -4.66 4.37 -12.01
CA GLY A 152 -3.29 4.89 -12.02
C GLY A 152 -3.22 6.41 -12.05
N VAL A 153 -2.35 6.99 -11.23
CA VAL A 153 -1.99 8.42 -11.22
C VAL A 153 -0.50 8.51 -11.50
N PHE A 154 -0.10 9.24 -12.54
CA PHE A 154 1.30 9.26 -13.00
C PHE A 154 1.83 10.70 -13.10
N GLY A 155 2.89 11.01 -12.35
CA GLY A 155 3.56 12.31 -12.42
C GLY A 155 2.60 13.47 -12.13
N SER A 156 1.72 13.30 -11.14
CA SER A 156 0.52 14.11 -10.94
C SER A 156 0.32 14.49 -9.48
N ASN A 157 -0.24 15.69 -9.24
CA ASN A 157 -0.42 16.27 -7.91
C ASN A 157 -1.90 16.51 -7.60
N ASN A 158 -2.23 16.50 -6.31
CA ASN A 158 -3.57 16.80 -5.78
C ASN A 158 -4.69 15.93 -6.38
N CYS A 159 -4.37 14.70 -6.78
CA CYS A 159 -5.35 13.75 -7.28
C CYS A 159 -5.99 12.98 -6.12
N THR A 160 -7.31 12.80 -6.17
CA THR A 160 -8.08 12.14 -5.13
C THR A 160 -8.91 10.98 -5.70
N LEU A 161 -8.79 9.82 -5.07
CA LEU A 161 -9.71 8.68 -5.24
C LEU A 161 -10.53 8.52 -3.94
N HIS A 162 -11.84 8.76 -4.01
CA HIS A 162 -12.68 8.87 -2.83
C HIS A 162 -13.98 8.06 -2.89
N ASP A 163 -14.28 7.31 -1.83
CA ASP A 163 -15.55 6.56 -1.70
C ASP A 163 -15.86 5.65 -2.91
N CYS A 164 -14.83 5.03 -3.48
CA CYS A 164 -14.95 4.10 -4.59
C CYS A 164 -14.85 2.64 -4.14
N ILE A 165 -15.32 1.74 -4.99
CA ILE A 165 -15.01 0.30 -4.94
C ILE A 165 -14.00 0.03 -6.06
N VAL A 166 -12.88 -0.64 -5.75
CA VAL A 166 -11.87 -1.00 -6.74
C VAL A 166 -11.63 -2.49 -6.68
N PHE A 167 -12.00 -3.19 -7.75
CA PHE A 167 -11.62 -4.58 -7.99
C PHE A 167 -10.39 -4.59 -8.90
N GLY A 168 -9.22 -4.86 -8.30
CA GLY A 168 -7.95 -4.95 -9.02
C GLY A 168 -7.84 -6.22 -9.86
N SER A 169 -6.91 -6.23 -10.81
CA SER A 169 -6.56 -7.42 -11.59
C SER A 169 -5.67 -8.38 -10.80
N ASN A 170 -5.32 -9.54 -11.36
CA ASN A 170 -4.42 -10.50 -10.71
C ASN A 170 -2.93 -10.29 -11.07
N HIS A 171 -2.60 -9.27 -11.87
CA HIS A 171 -1.28 -9.11 -12.48
C HIS A 171 -0.39 -8.05 -11.85
N MET A 172 -0.93 -6.92 -11.39
CA MET A 172 -0.12 -5.84 -10.81
C MET A 172 -0.77 -5.16 -9.59
N PHE A 173 -1.22 -3.90 -9.71
CA PHE A 173 -1.74 -3.09 -8.62
C PHE A 173 -3.21 -2.77 -8.88
N ALA A 174 -4.09 -2.85 -7.88
CA ALA A 174 -5.41 -2.25 -8.00
C ALA A 174 -5.34 -0.72 -8.13
N VAL A 175 -4.52 -0.07 -7.31
CA VAL A 175 -4.40 1.40 -7.22
C VAL A 175 -2.92 1.81 -7.18
N PHE A 176 -2.47 2.59 -8.16
CA PHE A 176 -1.09 3.03 -8.26
C PHE A 176 -0.96 4.55 -8.38
N PHE A 177 -0.41 5.20 -7.36
CA PHE A 177 0.06 6.58 -7.41
C PHE A 177 1.56 6.58 -7.70
N ALA A 178 1.88 6.58 -9.00
CA ALA A 178 3.22 6.69 -9.52
C ALA A 178 3.68 8.14 -9.46
N GLY A 179 4.77 8.38 -8.74
CA GLY A 179 5.41 9.69 -8.66
C GLY A 179 5.96 10.20 -10.00
N PRO A 180 6.85 11.19 -9.98
CA PRO A 180 7.40 11.75 -11.20
C PRO A 180 8.12 10.68 -12.03
N TYR A 181 8.12 10.88 -13.35
CA TYR A 181 8.87 10.03 -14.26
C TYR A 181 10.36 10.15 -13.96
N VAL A 182 10.94 9.07 -13.45
CA VAL A 182 12.36 8.95 -13.15
C VAL A 182 12.85 7.60 -13.66
N ASP A 183 14.10 7.57 -14.14
CA ASP A 183 14.70 6.33 -14.59
C ASP A 183 14.86 5.36 -13.40
N ALA A 184 14.75 4.07 -13.70
CA ALA A 184 14.92 3.02 -12.70
C ALA A 184 16.35 3.01 -12.15
N GLY A 185 16.49 2.64 -10.88
CA GLY A 185 17.77 2.45 -10.22
C GLY A 185 18.22 3.66 -9.39
N GLN A 186 19.50 4.01 -9.45
CA GLN A 186 20.07 5.13 -8.69
C GLN A 186 19.32 6.47 -8.91
N PRO A 187 18.86 6.83 -10.13
CA PRO A 187 18.12 8.06 -10.35
C PRO A 187 16.85 8.18 -9.50
N THR A 188 16.23 7.05 -9.13
CA THR A 188 15.09 7.01 -8.21
C THR A 188 15.47 7.50 -6.80
N ILE A 189 16.64 7.11 -6.29
CA ILE A 189 17.15 7.58 -4.99
C ILE A 189 17.54 9.05 -5.07
N ASP A 190 18.20 9.44 -6.17
CA ASP A 190 18.62 10.83 -6.36
C ASP A 190 17.41 11.77 -6.42
N ALA A 191 16.32 11.35 -7.09
CA ALA A 191 15.06 12.08 -7.12
C ALA A 191 14.43 12.22 -5.72
N PHE A 192 14.42 11.14 -4.93
CA PHE A 192 13.94 11.18 -3.54
C PHE A 192 14.73 12.18 -2.68
N GLU A 193 16.07 12.11 -2.73
CA GLU A 193 16.95 12.99 -1.97
C GLU A 193 16.82 14.45 -2.43
N ALA A 194 16.64 14.69 -3.74
CA ALA A 194 16.33 16.00 -4.31
C ALA A 194 14.91 16.52 -4.01
N GLY A 195 14.03 15.68 -3.44
CA GLY A 195 12.64 16.05 -3.15
C GLY A 195 11.73 16.15 -4.38
N GLN A 196 12.15 15.54 -5.50
CA GLN A 196 11.36 15.35 -6.72
C GLN A 196 10.33 14.26 -6.48
N LEU A 197 9.27 14.65 -5.77
CA LEU A 197 8.17 13.79 -5.35
C LEU A 197 6.85 14.48 -5.68
N ASP A 198 5.88 13.70 -6.15
CA ASP A 198 4.51 14.18 -6.37
C ASP A 198 3.82 14.43 -5.04
N SER A 199 2.91 15.39 -4.99
CA SER A 199 2.39 15.93 -3.74
C SER A 199 0.88 15.94 -3.67
N GLY A 200 0.37 15.75 -2.44
CA GLY A 200 -1.03 16.02 -2.12
C GLY A 200 -2.03 15.00 -2.66
N ASN A 201 -1.55 13.86 -3.17
CA ASN A 201 -2.41 12.78 -3.64
C ASN A 201 -3.11 12.07 -2.47
N VAL A 202 -4.39 11.74 -2.64
CA VAL A 202 -5.24 11.19 -1.58
C VAL A 202 -6.01 9.97 -2.07
N MET A 203 -6.05 8.95 -1.22
CA MET A 203 -6.94 7.81 -1.34
C MET A 203 -7.74 7.68 -0.03
N GLU A 204 -9.04 7.96 -0.08
CA GLU A 204 -9.86 8.02 1.13
C GLU A 204 -11.23 7.32 1.03
N GLY A 205 -11.55 6.47 2.01
CA GLY A 205 -12.88 5.89 2.14
C GLY A 205 -13.22 4.78 1.12
N ASN A 206 -12.22 4.25 0.43
CA ASN A 206 -12.41 3.25 -0.63
C ASN A 206 -12.48 1.82 -0.06
N TYR A 207 -13.13 0.93 -0.80
CA TYR A 207 -12.96 -0.52 -0.66
C TYR A 207 -12.11 -1.02 -1.83
N VAL A 208 -10.99 -1.67 -1.54
CA VAL A 208 -10.07 -2.19 -2.56
C VAL A 208 -9.81 -3.66 -2.30
N ARG A 209 -10.01 -4.48 -3.33
CA ARG A 209 -9.79 -5.91 -3.28
C ARG A 209 -9.03 -6.39 -4.50
N GLU A 210 -8.09 -7.27 -4.25
CA GLU A 210 -7.29 -7.95 -5.27
C GLU A 210 -6.93 -9.35 -4.77
N TYR A 211 -6.75 -10.29 -5.69
CA TYR A 211 -6.37 -11.67 -5.35
C TYR A 211 -4.91 -11.99 -5.69
N SER A 212 -4.13 -11.00 -6.11
CA SER A 212 -2.70 -11.18 -6.37
C SER A 212 -1.88 -11.25 -5.07
N LYS A 213 -0.62 -11.67 -5.19
CA LYS A 213 0.35 -11.70 -4.08
C LYS A 213 1.14 -10.40 -3.94
N LEU A 214 0.83 -9.38 -4.73
CA LEU A 214 1.62 -8.16 -4.87
C LEU A 214 1.08 -7.02 -3.99
N ASP A 215 1.68 -5.84 -4.16
CA ASP A 215 1.17 -4.60 -3.59
C ASP A 215 -0.14 -4.23 -4.28
N ILE A 216 -1.21 -4.02 -3.52
CA ILE A 216 -2.55 -3.69 -4.06
C ILE A 216 -2.76 -2.19 -4.18
N VAL A 217 -2.20 -1.44 -3.22
CA VAL A 217 -2.21 0.02 -3.19
C VAL A 217 -0.77 0.46 -3.07
N SER A 218 -0.28 1.21 -4.05
CA SER A 218 1.09 1.72 -4.04
C SER A 218 1.11 3.24 -4.18
N PHE A 219 1.73 3.90 -3.20
CA PHE A 219 2.13 5.30 -3.28
C PHE A 219 3.65 5.32 -3.44
N SER A 220 4.12 5.60 -4.66
CA SER A 220 5.55 5.61 -5.01
C SER A 220 6.04 7.03 -5.25
N LEU A 221 7.14 7.41 -4.62
CA LEU A 221 7.76 8.73 -4.76
C LEU A 221 6.78 9.88 -4.47
N GLN A 222 6.02 9.74 -3.38
CA GLN A 222 5.00 10.68 -2.96
C GLN A 222 5.46 11.50 -1.74
N LYS A 223 5.09 12.78 -1.70
CA LYS A 223 5.17 13.63 -0.51
C LYS A 223 3.81 14.16 -0.08
N ASN A 224 3.60 14.30 1.22
CA ASN A 224 2.32 14.79 1.76
C ASN A 224 1.10 13.98 1.24
N GLY A 225 1.31 12.72 0.85
CA GLY A 225 0.26 11.85 0.35
C GLY A 225 -0.54 11.22 1.50
N ALA A 226 -1.80 10.90 1.27
CA ALA A 226 -2.67 10.37 2.31
C ALA A 226 -3.45 9.13 1.87
N VAL A 227 -3.38 8.07 2.67
CA VAL A 227 -4.19 6.85 2.54
C VAL A 227 -5.04 6.71 3.80
N ARG A 228 -6.33 7.04 3.72
CA ARG A 228 -7.21 7.19 4.88
C ARG A 228 -8.47 6.35 4.82
N ASN A 229 -8.82 5.72 5.94
CA ASN A 229 -10.15 5.13 6.14
C ASN A 229 -10.57 4.13 5.05
N ASN A 230 -9.61 3.49 4.36
CA ASN A 230 -9.89 2.50 3.32
C ASN A 230 -10.04 1.10 3.94
N VAL A 231 -10.76 0.23 3.25
CA VAL A 231 -10.73 -1.22 3.47
C VAL A 231 -9.93 -1.84 2.35
N VAL A 232 -8.89 -2.60 2.70
CA VAL A 232 -7.98 -3.26 1.75
C VAL A 232 -7.94 -4.75 2.06
N GLU A 233 -8.31 -5.58 1.09
CA GLU A 233 -8.38 -7.03 1.23
C GLU A 233 -7.43 -7.73 0.25
N GLY A 234 -6.63 -8.68 0.75
CA GLY A 234 -5.76 -9.56 -0.05
C GLY A 234 -4.33 -9.06 -0.24
N GLY A 235 -4.10 -7.74 -0.31
CA GLY A 235 -2.79 -7.17 -0.63
C GLY A 235 -2.16 -6.30 0.45
N VAL A 236 -1.14 -5.54 0.03
CA VAL A 236 -0.33 -4.60 0.83
C VAL A 236 -0.64 -3.14 0.50
N ILE A 237 -0.73 -2.27 1.51
CA ILE A 237 -0.58 -0.82 1.29
C ILE A 237 0.91 -0.47 1.35
N SER A 238 1.47 -0.07 0.21
CA SER A 238 2.88 0.21 0.01
C SER A 238 3.16 1.70 -0.11
N PHE A 239 4.13 2.17 0.66
CA PHE A 239 4.69 3.52 0.61
C PHE A 239 6.12 3.38 0.13
N PHE A 240 6.31 3.47 -1.19
CA PHE A 240 7.60 3.30 -1.81
C PHE A 240 8.33 4.65 -1.89
N MET A 241 9.33 4.85 -1.04
CA MET A 241 10.13 6.07 -0.98
C MET A 241 9.34 7.36 -0.79
N ASN A 242 8.56 7.44 0.30
CA ASN A 242 7.67 8.57 0.56
C ASN A 242 8.20 9.52 1.65
N ARG A 243 7.77 10.78 1.59
CA ARG A 243 8.09 11.83 2.58
C ARG A 243 6.84 12.51 3.14
N ASN A 244 6.75 12.68 4.46
CA ASN A 244 5.63 13.37 5.12
C ASN A 244 4.24 12.79 4.77
N SER A 245 4.17 11.52 4.37
CA SER A 245 2.92 10.89 3.96
C SER A 245 2.27 10.14 5.12
N GLU A 246 0.96 9.92 5.04
CA GLU A 246 0.23 9.29 6.13
C GLU A 246 -0.67 8.12 5.69
N CYS A 247 -0.70 7.08 6.51
CA CYS A 247 -1.56 5.92 6.37
C CYS A 247 -2.40 5.80 7.65
N ILE A 248 -3.65 6.25 7.61
CA ILE A 248 -4.48 6.44 8.81
C ILE A 248 -5.82 5.74 8.74
N GLY A 249 -6.14 4.96 9.78
CA GLY A 249 -7.50 4.45 9.98
C GLY A 249 -7.94 3.38 8.98
N ASN A 250 -7.03 2.82 8.20
CA ASN A 250 -7.34 1.77 7.24
C ASN A 250 -7.58 0.43 7.93
N ARG A 251 -8.42 -0.41 7.33
CA ARG A 251 -8.62 -1.81 7.71
C ARG A 251 -8.00 -2.69 6.63
N ILE A 252 -6.94 -3.42 6.97
CA ILE A 252 -6.23 -4.31 6.06
C ILE A 252 -6.42 -5.77 6.49
N GLU A 253 -6.85 -6.62 5.57
CA GLU A 253 -7.16 -8.03 5.85
C GLU A 253 -6.52 -8.99 4.86
N ASN A 254 -6.04 -10.12 5.38
CA ASN A 254 -5.57 -11.27 4.61
C ASN A 254 -4.43 -10.93 3.64
N SER A 255 -3.55 -10.01 4.02
CA SER A 255 -2.39 -9.63 3.19
C SER A 255 -1.46 -10.82 2.97
N MET A 256 -1.14 -11.08 1.70
CA MET A 256 -0.27 -12.18 1.27
C MET A 256 1.21 -11.99 1.60
N THR A 257 1.61 -10.82 2.08
CA THR A 257 2.92 -10.53 2.69
C THR A 257 2.72 -9.69 3.96
N GLN A 258 2.93 -8.38 3.91
CA GLN A 258 2.72 -7.45 5.02
C GLN A 258 1.43 -6.65 4.88
N GLY A 259 0.87 -6.17 5.98
CA GLY A 259 -0.31 -5.29 5.92
C GLY A 259 0.03 -3.91 5.33
N ILE A 260 1.08 -3.28 5.87
CA ILE A 260 1.60 -1.99 5.40
C ILE A 260 3.10 -2.12 5.23
N PHE A 261 3.63 -1.64 4.10
CA PHE A 261 5.06 -1.55 3.85
C PHE A 261 5.48 -0.10 3.62
N VAL A 262 6.53 0.34 4.31
CA VAL A 262 7.23 1.59 4.03
C VAL A 262 8.64 1.24 3.59
N SER A 263 8.96 1.45 2.31
CA SER A 263 10.31 1.22 1.82
C SER A 263 11.23 2.38 2.20
N VAL A 264 12.46 2.05 2.55
CA VAL A 264 13.56 2.99 2.78
C VAL A 264 14.30 3.18 1.45
N PRO A 265 14.70 4.41 1.04
CA PRO A 265 14.69 5.66 1.79
C PRO A 265 13.29 6.23 2.05
N ALA A 266 13.03 6.74 3.26
CA ALA A 266 11.73 7.31 3.64
C ALA A 266 11.90 8.30 4.79
N GLU A 267 11.02 9.31 4.85
CA GLU A 267 11.13 10.34 5.88
C GLU A 267 9.76 10.80 6.40
N GLN A 268 9.63 10.93 7.72
CA GLN A 268 8.51 11.57 8.41
C GLN A 268 7.13 10.96 8.13
N ASN A 269 7.07 9.69 7.72
CA ASN A 269 5.80 9.01 7.44
C ASN A 269 5.07 8.61 8.73
N LEU A 270 3.74 8.78 8.72
CA LEU A 270 2.86 8.51 9.85
C LEU A 270 1.94 7.31 9.57
N ILE A 271 2.12 6.21 10.30
CA ILE A 271 1.28 5.01 10.23
C ILE A 271 0.45 4.92 11.50
N LYS A 272 -0.85 5.23 11.42
CA LYS A 272 -1.65 5.48 12.63
C LYS A 272 -3.06 4.92 12.60
N LYS A 273 -3.52 4.36 13.73
CA LYS A 273 -4.90 3.87 13.92
C LYS A 273 -5.38 2.83 12.90
N ASN A 274 -4.47 2.18 12.16
CA ASN A 274 -4.84 1.11 11.24
C ASN A 274 -5.21 -0.16 12.01
N VAL A 275 -6.06 -0.99 11.40
CA VAL A 275 -6.44 -2.30 11.89
C VAL A 275 -5.99 -3.34 10.87
N ILE A 276 -5.09 -4.23 11.26
CA ILE A 276 -4.45 -5.20 10.37
C ILE A 276 -4.71 -6.62 10.89
N PHE A 277 -5.25 -7.48 10.03
CA PHE A 277 -5.59 -8.87 10.33
C PHE A 277 -4.97 -9.84 9.33
N ASN A 278 -4.42 -10.94 9.85
CA ASN A 278 -4.04 -12.12 9.07
C ASN A 278 -3.01 -11.84 7.95
N SER A 279 -1.95 -11.08 8.25
CA SER A 279 -0.82 -10.92 7.31
C SER A 279 0.08 -12.15 7.35
N THR A 280 0.52 -12.66 6.19
CA THR A 280 1.41 -13.84 6.13
C THR A 280 2.85 -13.54 6.56
N ALA A 281 3.26 -12.26 6.65
CA ALA A 281 4.57 -11.80 7.09
C ALA A 281 4.45 -10.87 8.31
N ALA A 282 4.70 -9.57 8.13
CA ALA A 282 4.61 -8.56 9.18
C ALA A 282 3.25 -7.83 9.14
N GLY A 283 2.73 -7.36 10.28
CA GLY A 283 1.61 -6.42 10.24
C GLY A 283 2.01 -5.10 9.58
N ILE A 284 3.08 -4.48 10.07
CA ILE A 284 3.68 -3.27 9.51
C ILE A 284 5.18 -3.52 9.33
N LYS A 285 5.72 -3.19 8.15
CA LYS A 285 7.14 -3.27 7.85
C LYS A 285 7.69 -1.91 7.43
N VAL A 286 8.83 -1.55 7.98
CA VAL A 286 9.68 -0.44 7.51
C VAL A 286 11.05 -1.04 7.27
N ALA A 287 11.51 -1.06 6.02
CA ALA A 287 12.79 -1.67 5.66
C ALA A 287 13.26 -1.21 4.27
N ILE A 288 14.52 -1.49 3.94
CA ILE A 288 15.04 -1.33 2.57
C ILE A 288 14.20 -2.18 1.59
N GLN A 289 13.90 -1.63 0.42
CA GLN A 289 13.30 -2.42 -0.66
C GLN A 289 14.34 -3.37 -1.24
N VAL A 290 14.09 -4.67 -1.13
CA VAL A 290 15.03 -5.71 -1.58
C VAL A 290 15.09 -5.86 -3.09
N ASP A 291 14.08 -5.35 -3.79
CA ASP A 291 13.99 -5.43 -5.25
C ASP A 291 14.57 -4.18 -5.96
N HIS A 292 15.03 -3.18 -5.19
CA HIS A 292 15.69 -1.99 -5.74
C HIS A 292 17.21 -2.16 -5.72
N ASN A 293 17.69 -2.93 -6.71
CA ASN A 293 19.08 -3.35 -6.81
C ASN A 293 19.80 -2.75 -8.03
N ASN A 294 21.13 -2.68 -7.94
CA ASN A 294 21.99 -2.38 -9.06
C ASN A 294 22.10 -3.60 -10.01
N ALA A 295 22.84 -3.45 -11.11
CA ALA A 295 23.04 -4.52 -12.09
C ALA A 295 23.69 -5.79 -11.51
N ASP A 296 24.41 -5.68 -10.38
CA ASP A 296 25.05 -6.79 -9.69
C ASP A 296 24.13 -7.49 -8.67
N GLY A 297 22.88 -7.02 -8.54
CA GLY A 297 21.92 -7.53 -7.55
C GLY A 297 22.14 -7.01 -6.13
N ASN A 298 23.02 -6.02 -5.94
CA ASN A 298 23.21 -5.36 -4.65
C ASN A 298 22.18 -4.25 -4.44
N SER A 299 21.67 -4.09 -3.22
CA SER A 299 20.73 -3.01 -2.92
C SER A 299 21.35 -1.63 -3.20
N LEU A 300 20.59 -0.80 -3.90
CA LEU A 300 20.97 0.59 -4.19
C LEU A 300 20.88 1.47 -2.95
N THR A 301 19.96 1.14 -2.02
CA THR A 301 19.88 1.84 -0.75
C THR A 301 20.93 1.28 0.21
N PRO A 302 21.88 2.10 0.69
CA PRO A 302 22.92 1.61 1.59
C PRO A 302 22.35 1.00 2.87
N ASN A 303 22.97 -0.08 3.34
CA ASN A 303 22.58 -0.76 4.59
C ASN A 303 22.68 0.16 5.83
N ASP A 304 23.48 1.21 5.78
CA ASP A 304 23.63 2.22 6.82
C ASP A 304 22.66 3.40 6.68
N TYR A 305 21.85 3.47 5.62
CA TYR A 305 20.76 4.45 5.52
C TYR A 305 19.78 4.28 6.70
N ARG A 306 19.29 5.41 7.21
CA ARG A 306 18.28 5.46 8.28
C ARG A 306 17.13 6.38 7.92
N ALA A 307 15.95 5.81 7.73
CA ALA A 307 14.71 6.54 7.56
C ALA A 307 14.39 7.38 8.81
N LYS A 308 14.26 8.69 8.64
CA LYS A 308 14.11 9.63 9.77
C LYS A 308 12.65 9.83 10.12
N GLY A 309 12.35 9.85 11.42
CA GLY A 309 11.08 10.39 11.92
C GLY A 309 9.84 9.54 11.61
N ILE A 310 10.02 8.25 11.33
CA ILE A 310 8.90 7.32 11.12
C ILE A 310 8.09 7.15 12.42
N VAL A 311 6.76 7.28 12.34
CA VAL A 311 5.87 7.15 13.49
C VAL A 311 4.85 6.04 13.26
N ILE A 312 4.88 5.00 14.09
CA ILE A 312 3.92 3.88 14.08
C ILE A 312 3.11 3.92 15.37
N ASN A 313 1.84 4.36 15.29
CA ASN A 313 1.09 4.80 16.46
C ASN A 313 -0.36 4.30 16.52
N LYS A 314 -0.78 3.73 17.66
CA LYS A 314 -2.19 3.33 17.89
C LYS A 314 -2.76 2.32 16.89
N ASN A 315 -1.92 1.54 16.21
CA ASN A 315 -2.39 0.48 15.30
C ASN A 315 -2.84 -0.75 16.09
N LYS A 316 -3.78 -1.51 15.54
CA LYS A 316 -4.22 -2.82 16.04
C LYS A 316 -3.76 -3.89 15.06
N ILE A 317 -2.83 -4.74 15.46
CA ILE A 317 -2.28 -5.81 14.62
C ILE A 317 -2.61 -7.15 15.25
N ARG A 318 -3.18 -8.07 14.46
CA ARG A 318 -3.57 -9.41 14.93
C ARG A 318 -3.23 -10.48 13.90
N SER A 319 -2.74 -11.61 14.38
CA SER A 319 -2.55 -12.84 13.59
C SER A 319 -1.56 -12.68 12.43
N SER A 320 -0.51 -11.87 12.59
CA SER A 320 0.60 -11.88 11.62
C SER A 320 1.47 -13.12 11.85
N ASN A 321 1.81 -13.86 10.78
CA ASN A 321 2.52 -15.14 10.91
C ASN A 321 3.98 -14.97 11.35
N TYR A 322 4.63 -13.84 11.07
CA TYR A 322 6.01 -13.61 11.52
C TYR A 322 6.07 -12.49 12.55
N LEU A 323 5.87 -11.24 12.13
CA LEU A 323 6.14 -10.08 12.98
C LEU A 323 4.89 -9.22 13.19
N GLY A 324 4.76 -8.60 14.36
CA GLY A 324 3.75 -7.56 14.53
C GLY A 324 4.17 -6.30 13.78
N ILE A 325 5.32 -5.76 14.16
CA ILE A 325 5.95 -4.60 13.53
C ILE A 325 7.44 -4.91 13.30
N GLU A 326 7.91 -4.70 12.08
CA GLU A 326 9.32 -4.61 11.73
C GLU A 326 9.68 -3.13 11.53
N ALA A 327 10.62 -2.63 12.34
CA ALA A 327 11.18 -1.29 12.18
C ALA A 327 12.68 -1.42 11.92
N ALA A 328 13.01 -1.64 10.64
CA ALA A 328 14.36 -1.76 10.15
C ALA A 328 14.86 -0.45 9.52
N ASN A 329 16.15 -0.17 9.65
CA ASN A 329 16.81 0.99 9.02
C ASN A 329 16.15 2.33 9.39
N THR A 330 15.93 2.57 10.68
CA THR A 330 15.22 3.78 11.16
C THR A 330 16.05 4.62 12.12
N PHE A 331 15.85 5.94 12.08
CA PHE A 331 16.44 6.89 13.03
C PHE A 331 15.35 7.73 13.69
N LYS A 332 15.37 7.79 15.02
CA LYS A 332 14.36 8.49 15.85
C LYS A 332 12.93 8.03 15.57
N ALA A 333 12.75 6.76 15.21
CA ALA A 333 11.42 6.19 15.02
C ALA A 333 10.64 6.14 16.33
N LYS A 334 9.31 6.25 16.24
CA LYS A 334 8.40 6.19 17.39
C LYS A 334 7.38 5.10 17.18
N VAL A 335 7.55 3.96 17.84
CA VAL A 335 6.58 2.85 17.83
C VAL A 335 5.81 2.88 19.15
N LYS A 336 4.60 3.43 19.15
CA LYS A 336 3.89 3.73 20.39
C LYS A 336 2.41 3.38 20.40
N SER A 337 1.91 2.99 21.58
CA SER A 337 0.48 2.78 21.82
C SER A 337 -0.19 1.76 20.89
N ASN A 338 0.57 0.87 20.24
CA ASN A 338 0.02 -0.17 19.38
C ASN A 338 -0.51 -1.34 20.21
N VAL A 339 -1.52 -2.03 19.70
CA VAL A 339 -2.04 -3.28 20.27
C VAL A 339 -1.69 -4.42 19.32
N ILE A 340 -0.78 -5.28 19.74
CA ILE A 340 -0.19 -6.33 18.92
C ILE A 340 -0.52 -7.67 19.59
N ARG A 341 -1.16 -8.58 18.85
CA ARG A 341 -1.59 -9.86 19.45
C ARG A 341 -1.50 -11.04 18.51
N ASN A 342 -1.26 -12.21 19.09
CA ASN A 342 -1.40 -13.48 18.37
C ASN A 342 -0.39 -13.55 17.19
N ILE A 343 0.84 -13.10 17.42
CA ILE A 343 1.93 -13.06 16.43
C ILE A 343 2.72 -14.37 16.44
N GLY A 344 3.21 -14.80 15.28
CA GLY A 344 4.00 -16.04 15.18
C GLY A 344 5.37 -15.96 15.83
N LEU A 345 6.19 -14.97 15.48
CA LEU A 345 7.50 -14.71 16.11
C LEU A 345 7.41 -13.54 17.09
N SER A 346 8.06 -12.42 16.80
CA SER A 346 8.21 -11.29 17.71
C SER A 346 7.14 -10.21 17.51
N GLY A 347 6.74 -9.57 18.61
CA GLY A 347 5.75 -8.49 18.58
C GLY A 347 6.27 -7.26 17.83
N ILE A 348 7.44 -6.77 18.22
CA ILE A 348 8.17 -5.68 17.57
C ILE A 348 9.60 -6.15 17.34
N TYR A 349 10.10 -6.00 16.12
CA TYR A 349 11.46 -6.35 15.71
C TYR A 349 12.19 -5.09 15.23
N LEU A 350 13.39 -4.88 15.74
CA LEU A 350 14.26 -3.75 15.42
C LEU A 350 15.54 -4.27 14.79
N LEU A 351 15.91 -3.67 13.66
CA LEU A 351 17.11 -3.98 12.91
C LEU A 351 17.70 -2.68 12.39
N ARG A 352 18.94 -2.36 12.75
CA ARG A 352 19.59 -1.10 12.34
C ARG A 352 18.71 0.11 12.72
N ALA A 353 18.32 0.15 14.00
CA ALA A 353 17.38 1.11 14.55
C ALA A 353 18.05 1.97 15.61
N ASP A 354 18.08 3.28 15.38
CA ASP A 354 18.87 4.23 16.18
C ASP A 354 17.98 5.28 16.83
N ASN A 355 18.22 5.58 18.11
CA ASN A 355 17.43 6.56 18.87
C ASN A 355 15.91 6.28 18.85
N THR A 356 15.53 5.01 18.72
CA THR A 356 14.14 4.63 18.54
C THR A 356 13.41 4.58 19.89
N THR A 357 12.16 5.00 19.92
CA THR A 357 11.31 4.92 21.13
C THR A 357 10.21 3.88 20.93
N ILE A 358 10.23 2.83 21.76
CA ILE A 358 9.20 1.79 21.82
C ILE A 358 8.42 1.97 23.12
N SER A 359 7.22 2.54 23.07
CA SER A 359 6.50 2.86 24.30
C SER A 359 4.99 2.68 24.32
N ARG A 360 4.45 2.32 25.48
CA ARG A 360 3.00 2.16 25.71
C ARG A 360 2.34 1.14 24.78
N ASN A 361 3.09 0.22 24.18
CA ASN A 361 2.53 -0.84 23.36
C ASN A 361 1.94 -1.95 24.25
N LYS A 362 0.87 -2.59 23.80
CA LYS A 362 0.26 -3.75 24.44
C LYS A 362 0.49 -4.96 23.55
N ILE A 363 1.44 -5.81 23.93
CA ILE A 363 1.91 -6.95 23.15
C ILE A 363 1.49 -8.22 23.88
N LYS A 364 0.74 -9.11 23.22
CA LYS A 364 0.23 -10.34 23.87
C LYS A 364 0.28 -11.55 22.95
N LYS A 365 0.54 -12.73 23.50
CA LYS A 365 0.46 -14.00 22.76
C LYS A 365 1.30 -13.99 21.47
N PHE A 366 2.57 -13.61 21.57
CA PHE A 366 3.57 -13.77 20.50
C PHE A 366 4.32 -15.10 20.68
N GLY A 367 5.26 -15.44 19.79
CA GLY A 367 6.10 -16.64 19.89
C GLY A 367 5.34 -17.96 19.76
N LYS A 368 4.37 -18.02 18.83
CA LYS A 368 3.67 -19.28 18.50
C LYS A 368 4.50 -20.20 17.63
N GLU A 369 5.35 -19.65 16.78
CA GLU A 369 6.16 -20.42 15.83
C GLU A 369 7.45 -20.89 16.51
N CYS A 370 7.53 -22.20 16.74
CA CYS A 370 8.62 -22.86 17.44
C CYS A 370 9.72 -23.37 16.50
N ASN A 371 9.34 -23.71 15.25
CA ASN A 371 10.21 -24.40 14.29
C ASN A 371 10.94 -23.43 13.35
N HIS A 372 11.02 -22.15 13.72
CA HIS A 372 11.80 -21.15 12.97
C HIS A 372 13.23 -21.10 13.50
N SER A 373 14.21 -20.84 12.63
CA SER A 373 15.63 -20.68 13.00
C SER A 373 15.90 -19.57 14.04
N PHE A 374 14.93 -18.72 14.30
CA PHE A 374 15.01 -17.57 15.22
C PHE A 374 14.05 -17.72 16.41
N SER A 375 13.45 -18.89 16.61
CA SER A 375 12.43 -19.10 17.64
C SER A 375 12.96 -18.92 19.07
N ASN A 376 14.24 -19.21 19.30
CA ASN A 376 14.94 -18.93 20.55
C ASN A 376 15.08 -17.43 20.88
N MET A 377 14.81 -16.54 19.92
CA MET A 377 14.83 -15.08 20.11
C MET A 377 13.42 -14.47 20.11
N ASN A 378 12.37 -15.28 20.02
CA ASN A 378 10.99 -14.82 20.01
C ASN A 378 10.70 -13.94 21.21
N SER A 379 10.44 -12.65 20.95
CA SER A 379 10.33 -11.64 22.00
C SER A 379 9.13 -10.72 21.80
N GLY A 380 8.65 -10.13 22.89
CA GLY A 380 7.65 -9.07 22.80
C GLY A 380 8.24 -7.89 22.03
N VAL A 381 9.47 -7.50 22.40
CA VAL A 381 10.32 -6.57 21.65
C VAL A 381 11.70 -7.21 21.48
N LEU A 382 12.16 -7.33 20.23
CA LEU A 382 13.50 -7.83 19.88
C LEU A 382 14.29 -6.70 19.21
N GLY A 383 15.39 -6.27 19.83
CA GLY A 383 16.45 -5.51 19.18
C GLY A 383 17.52 -6.46 18.69
N ASP A 384 17.72 -6.54 17.38
CA ASP A 384 18.59 -7.53 16.78
C ASP A 384 20.00 -6.96 16.50
N TYR A 385 20.22 -6.48 15.29
CA TYR A 385 21.53 -6.01 14.85
C TYR A 385 21.55 -4.49 14.76
N LYS A 386 22.63 -3.83 15.21
CA LYS A 386 22.78 -2.36 15.22
C LYS A 386 21.55 -1.62 15.78
N THR A 387 21.04 -2.10 16.91
CA THR A 387 20.00 -1.38 17.66
C THR A 387 20.69 -0.51 18.70
N THR A 388 20.67 0.81 18.51
CA THR A 388 21.42 1.74 19.38
C THR A 388 20.52 2.82 19.97
N ASN A 389 20.86 3.26 21.18
CA ASN A 389 20.22 4.37 21.88
C ASN A 389 18.68 4.25 21.92
N THR A 390 18.17 3.02 21.94
CA THR A 390 16.73 2.75 21.87
C THR A 390 16.14 2.68 23.27
N THR A 391 15.06 3.42 23.49
CA THR A 391 14.30 3.36 24.74
C THR A 391 13.09 2.44 24.58
N ILE A 392 13.04 1.36 25.37
CA ILE A 392 11.92 0.42 25.44
C ILE A 392 11.25 0.59 26.81
N SER A 393 10.15 1.35 26.85
CA SER A 393 9.53 1.67 28.14
C SER A 393 8.01 1.75 28.17
N LYS A 394 7.43 1.49 29.35
CA LYS A 394 5.98 1.60 29.60
C LYS A 394 5.14 0.67 28.71
N ASN A 395 5.72 -0.41 28.19
CA ASN A 395 4.99 -1.41 27.42
C ASN A 395 4.33 -2.43 28.37
N LYS A 396 3.20 -2.99 27.94
CA LYS A 396 2.55 -4.13 28.60
C LYS A 396 2.75 -5.37 27.74
N ILE A 397 3.67 -6.24 28.14
CA ILE A 397 4.09 -7.43 27.40
C ILE A 397 3.59 -8.66 28.15
N ILE A 398 2.78 -9.47 27.49
CA ILE A 398 2.18 -10.66 28.10
C ILE A 398 2.52 -11.90 27.28
N GLY A 399 3.43 -12.71 27.81
CA GLY A 399 3.70 -14.07 27.34
C GLY A 399 2.45 -14.94 27.47
N SER A 400 2.30 -15.94 26.60
CA SER A 400 1.17 -16.86 26.65
C SER A 400 1.58 -18.14 27.35
N LYS A 401 0.81 -18.59 28.34
CA LYS A 401 0.98 -19.93 28.92
C LYS A 401 0.83 -21.06 27.89
N LYS A 402 0.17 -20.79 26.76
CA LYS A 402 -0.08 -21.75 25.67
C LYS A 402 0.90 -21.61 24.49
N ASN A 403 1.63 -20.50 24.39
CA ASN A 403 2.61 -20.34 23.31
C ASN A 403 3.95 -20.78 23.87
N VAL A 404 4.36 -22.01 23.55
CA VAL A 404 5.51 -22.67 24.15
C VAL A 404 6.83 -21.96 23.77
N CYS A 405 6.82 -21.09 22.76
CA CYS A 405 8.02 -20.54 22.14
C CYS A 405 8.18 -19.03 22.31
N ALA A 406 7.56 -18.42 23.31
CA ALA A 406 7.90 -17.05 23.72
C ALA A 406 9.17 -17.09 24.59
N ALA A 407 10.33 -16.81 24.00
CA ALA A 407 11.61 -16.90 24.69
C ALA A 407 11.80 -15.77 25.70
N HIS A 408 11.50 -14.52 25.32
CA HIS A 408 11.70 -13.34 26.17
C HIS A 408 10.54 -12.35 26.10
N ALA A 409 10.41 -11.47 27.09
CA ALA A 409 9.54 -10.30 26.97
C ALA A 409 10.23 -9.20 26.16
N VAL A 410 11.48 -8.90 26.53
CA VAL A 410 12.37 -7.96 25.82
C VAL A 410 13.72 -8.63 25.65
N ARG A 411 14.26 -8.58 24.43
CA ARG A 411 15.61 -9.02 24.13
C ARG A 411 16.34 -7.96 23.32
N ILE A 412 17.57 -7.65 23.70
CA ILE A 412 18.56 -7.00 22.84
C ILE A 412 19.63 -8.05 22.59
N ASN A 413 19.84 -8.42 21.33
CA ASN A 413 20.82 -9.42 20.97
C ASN A 413 22.23 -8.98 21.43
N PRO A 414 23.04 -9.91 21.94
CA PRO A 414 24.40 -9.59 22.37
C PRO A 414 25.29 -9.27 21.17
N GLY A 415 26.25 -8.37 21.38
CA GLY A 415 27.25 -7.95 20.39
C GLY A 415 27.72 -6.52 20.66
N GLY A 416 28.90 -6.16 20.14
CA GLY A 416 29.49 -4.82 20.36
C GLY A 416 28.78 -3.68 19.60
N GLU A 417 27.77 -3.98 18.80
CA GLU A 417 27.05 -3.01 17.96
C GLU A 417 25.65 -2.65 18.51
N GLN A 418 25.21 -3.29 19.60
CA GLN A 418 23.95 -3.00 20.29
C GLN A 418 24.18 -2.19 21.57
N THR A 419 24.27 -0.87 21.44
CA THR A 419 24.76 0.00 22.53
C THR A 419 23.78 1.08 22.96
N GLY A 420 23.86 1.49 24.24
CA GLY A 420 23.11 2.62 24.79
C GLY A 420 21.59 2.40 24.89
N ASN A 421 21.11 1.16 24.85
CA ASN A 421 19.68 0.86 24.92
C ASN A 421 19.17 0.90 26.37
N GLU A 422 17.98 1.45 26.56
CA GLU A 422 17.36 1.63 27.87
C GLU A 422 16.05 0.84 27.95
N ILE A 423 15.99 -0.11 28.88
CA ILE A 423 14.80 -0.93 29.12
C ILE A 423 14.25 -0.58 30.49
N GLY A 424 13.07 0.06 30.56
CA GLY A 424 12.54 0.54 31.82
C GLY A 424 11.02 0.60 31.91
N CYS A 425 10.45 0.42 33.10
CA CYS A 425 9.01 0.61 33.36
C CYS A 425 8.08 -0.28 32.53
N ASN A 426 8.50 -1.46 32.09
CA ASN A 426 7.63 -2.36 31.34
C ASN A 426 6.85 -3.26 32.30
N THR A 427 5.54 -3.43 32.06
CA THR A 427 4.73 -4.44 32.75
C THR A 427 4.86 -5.76 32.00
N ILE A 428 5.64 -6.67 32.57
CA ILE A 428 5.90 -8.01 32.01
C ILE A 428 5.07 -9.03 32.78
N LEU A 429 4.29 -9.84 32.08
CA LEU A 429 3.40 -10.84 32.66
C LEU A 429 3.47 -12.15 31.86
N GLY A 430 3.23 -13.27 32.53
CA GLY A 430 3.21 -14.59 31.88
C GLY A 430 4.55 -15.32 31.98
N ASN A 431 4.63 -16.44 31.27
CA ASN A 431 5.81 -17.32 31.30
C ASN A 431 6.64 -17.09 30.04
N TYR A 432 7.94 -17.25 30.19
CA TYR A 432 8.97 -17.15 29.16
C TYR A 432 9.86 -18.39 29.27
N ILE A 433 10.42 -18.86 28.14
CA ILE A 433 11.33 -20.02 28.16
C ILE A 433 12.62 -19.66 28.90
N GLU A 434 13.10 -18.44 28.64
CA GLU A 434 14.35 -17.90 29.17
C GLU A 434 14.04 -16.70 30.07
N ASP A 435 15.10 -15.98 30.47
CA ASP A 435 14.96 -14.72 31.19
C ASP A 435 14.03 -13.74 30.47
N SER A 436 13.04 -13.23 31.20
CA SER A 436 12.04 -12.33 30.62
C SER A 436 12.65 -11.05 30.01
N ILE A 437 13.81 -10.62 30.50
CA ILE A 437 14.62 -9.54 29.92
C ILE A 437 16.01 -10.10 29.67
N SER A 438 16.45 -10.11 28.41
CA SER A 438 17.80 -10.54 28.01
C SER A 438 18.52 -9.39 27.30
N VAL A 439 19.47 -8.76 27.99
CA VAL A 439 20.22 -7.59 27.52
C VAL A 439 21.63 -7.66 28.09
N ASP A 440 22.66 -7.47 27.27
CA ASP A 440 24.02 -7.31 27.77
C ASP A 440 24.23 -5.89 28.34
N VAL A 441 24.38 -5.81 29.66
CA VAL A 441 24.58 -4.58 30.44
C VAL A 441 26.06 -4.29 30.73
N SER A 442 26.97 -4.91 29.98
CA SER A 442 28.41 -4.62 30.05
C SER A 442 28.71 -3.13 29.88
N VAL A 443 29.80 -2.67 30.51
CA VAL A 443 30.26 -1.27 30.46
C VAL A 443 30.51 -0.82 29.02
N GLU A 444 30.99 -1.72 28.17
CA GLU A 444 31.22 -1.48 26.74
C GLU A 444 29.92 -1.17 26.00
N ASN A 445 28.86 -1.94 26.27
CA ASN A 445 27.58 -1.79 25.60
C ASN A 445 26.70 -0.68 26.17
N LYS A 446 26.92 -0.24 27.41
CA LYS A 446 26.18 0.87 28.05
C LYS A 446 24.65 0.70 28.04
N ASN A 447 24.16 -0.54 27.91
CA ASN A 447 22.73 -0.80 28.01
C ASN A 447 22.30 -0.76 29.48
N THR A 448 21.08 -0.31 29.74
CA THR A 448 20.54 -0.21 31.10
C THR A 448 19.20 -0.93 31.23
N VAL A 449 18.99 -1.56 32.38
CA VAL A 449 17.72 -2.23 32.73
C VAL A 449 17.22 -1.69 34.06
N GLN A 450 16.02 -1.10 34.04
CA GLN A 450 15.30 -0.62 35.21
C GLN A 450 14.02 -1.43 35.42
N THR A 451 14.02 -2.30 36.41
CA THR A 451 12.90 -3.22 36.70
C THR A 451 11.78 -2.58 37.52
N SER A 452 12.04 -1.50 38.25
CA SER A 452 11.06 -0.77 39.06
C SER A 452 10.95 0.69 38.62
N CYS A 453 9.73 1.21 38.51
CA CYS A 453 9.50 2.62 38.25
C CYS A 453 8.68 3.24 39.36
N ASN A 454 9.15 4.39 39.85
CA ASN A 454 8.42 5.21 40.80
C ASN A 454 7.08 5.61 40.16
N THR A 455 6.01 4.98 40.62
CA THR A 455 4.64 5.43 40.35
C THR A 455 4.47 6.77 41.05
N ARG A 456 4.58 7.86 40.30
CA ARG A 456 4.09 9.17 40.75
C ARG A 456 2.62 9.31 40.38
#